data_AF-A0A1A3B970-F1
#
_entry.id   AF-A0A1A3B970-F1
#
_cell.length_a   1.000
_cell.length_b   1.000
_cell.length_c   1.000
_cell.angle_alpha   90.00
_cell.angle_beta   90.00
_cell.angle_gamma   90.00
#
_symmetry.space_group_name_H-M   'P 1'
#
loop_
_entity.id
_entity.type
_entity.pdbx_description
1 polymer ?
#
loop_
_entity_poly.entity_id
_entity_poly.type
_entity_poly.pdbx_seq_one_letter_code
_entity_poly.pdbx_strand_id
1 'polypeptide(L)'
;MVSRAPLLVVGIVVLCIAAALLAPTVDAQGNAIAIDDRGFVDTQARCEAPAATVALGRTESALVAICKESGGYEYRGVRMRDDALLTAKATKTGDGVFTAENDGATYTFSAKELAVSSGERVVHSEPMVAYVEPRPAANG
;
A
#
# COMPACT_ATOMS: atom_id res chain seq x y z
N MET A 1 -29.02 -64.11 1.30
CA MET A 1 -29.62 -62.76 1.20
C MET A 1 -28.45 -61.78 1.17
N VAL A 2 -28.07 -61.32 -0.03
CA VAL A 2 -28.21 -59.92 -0.54
C VAL A 2 -27.58 -58.89 0.42
N SER A 3 -26.65 -58.01 0.07
CA SER A 3 -26.52 -57.29 -1.20
C SER A 3 -25.13 -56.63 -1.33
N ARG A 4 -24.59 -56.60 -2.56
CA ARG A 4 -23.47 -55.76 -3.01
C ARG A 4 -24.08 -54.49 -3.60
N ALA A 5 -23.61 -53.30 -3.23
CA ALA A 5 -23.96 -52.04 -3.89
C ALA A 5 -22.70 -51.35 -4.45
N PRO A 6 -22.72 -50.86 -5.70
CA PRO A 6 -21.55 -50.35 -6.40
C PRO A 6 -21.37 -48.82 -6.32
N LEU A 7 -20.17 -48.40 -6.75
CA LEU A 7 -19.65 -47.07 -7.04
C LEU A 7 -20.67 -45.96 -7.38
N LEU A 8 -20.37 -44.76 -6.87
CA LEU A 8 -20.70 -43.51 -7.54
C LEU A 8 -19.50 -42.56 -7.45
N VAL A 9 -18.75 -42.47 -8.54
CA VAL A 9 -17.69 -41.48 -8.78
C VAL A 9 -18.38 -40.20 -9.25
N VAL A 10 -18.41 -39.17 -8.41
CA VAL A 10 -18.82 -37.82 -8.83
C VAL A 10 -17.55 -37.05 -9.15
N GLY A 11 -17.28 -36.89 -10.44
CA GLY A 11 -16.21 -36.02 -10.94
C GLY A 11 -16.57 -34.57 -10.70
N ILE A 12 -15.87 -33.91 -9.77
CA ILE A 12 -15.97 -32.46 -9.58
C ILE A 12 -15.00 -31.83 -10.58
N VAL A 13 -15.56 -31.22 -11.63
CA VAL A 13 -14.84 -30.28 -12.49
C VAL A 13 -14.58 -29.03 -11.65
N VAL A 14 -13.39 -28.92 -11.06
CA VAL A 14 -12.94 -27.71 -10.39
C VAL A 14 -12.53 -26.72 -11.49
N LEU A 15 -13.46 -25.83 -11.83
CA LEU A 15 -13.19 -24.65 -12.63
C LEU A 15 -12.40 -23.67 -11.74
N CYS A 16 -11.07 -23.66 -11.87
CA CYS A 16 -10.19 -22.70 -11.20
C CYS A 16 -10.43 -21.29 -11.77
N ILE A 17 -11.40 -20.57 -11.21
CA ILE A 17 -11.46 -19.11 -11.36
C ILE A 17 -10.34 -18.56 -10.49
N ALA A 18 -9.24 -18.13 -11.11
CA ALA A 18 -8.16 -17.42 -10.43
C ALA A 18 -8.66 -16.04 -9.99
N ALA A 19 -9.35 -15.99 -8.84
CA ALA A 19 -9.64 -14.74 -8.16
C ALA A 19 -8.33 -14.21 -7.58
N ALA A 20 -7.82 -13.12 -8.14
CA ALA A 20 -6.73 -12.36 -7.55
C ALA A 20 -7.15 -11.93 -6.14
N LEU A 21 -6.54 -12.54 -5.12
CA LEU A 21 -6.78 -12.22 -3.72
C LEU A 21 -6.23 -10.82 -3.44
N LEU A 22 -7.10 -9.80 -3.47
CA LEU A 22 -6.88 -8.54 -2.76
C LEU A 22 -6.90 -8.88 -1.27
N ALA A 23 -5.71 -9.05 -0.68
CA ALA A 23 -5.60 -9.27 0.74
C ALA A 23 -5.88 -7.93 1.47
N PRO A 24 -6.90 -7.87 2.34
CA PRO A 24 -7.13 -6.69 3.16
C PRO A 24 -5.95 -6.45 4.10
N THR A 25 -5.37 -5.24 4.10
CA THR A 25 -4.41 -4.80 5.12
C THR A 25 -5.19 -4.32 6.34
N VAL A 26 -5.17 -5.11 7.42
CA VAL A 26 -5.97 -4.88 8.63
C VAL A 26 -5.41 -3.69 9.43
N ASP A 27 -6.26 -2.73 9.79
CA ASP A 27 -5.89 -1.61 10.67
C ASP A 27 -5.70 -2.03 12.13
N ALA A 28 -5.02 -1.23 12.95
CA ALA A 28 -4.91 -1.43 14.40
C ALA A 28 -6.30 -1.49 15.10
N GLN A 29 -7.34 -1.01 14.42
CA GLN A 29 -8.76 -1.10 14.80
C GLN A 29 -9.51 -2.29 14.16
N GLY A 30 -8.85 -3.17 13.41
CA GLY A 30 -9.46 -4.32 12.73
C GLY A 30 -10.16 -3.99 11.40
N ASN A 31 -10.17 -2.73 10.97
CA ASN A 31 -10.80 -2.32 9.71
C ASN A 31 -9.77 -2.37 8.58
N ALA A 32 -10.03 -3.19 7.57
CA ALA A 32 -9.17 -3.18 6.40
C ALA A 32 -9.43 -1.94 5.55
N ILE A 33 -8.39 -1.16 5.25
CA ILE A 33 -8.51 -0.04 4.30
C ILE A 33 -8.32 -0.60 2.90
N ALA A 34 -9.31 -0.42 2.04
CA ALA A 34 -9.24 -0.86 0.65
C ALA A 34 -8.19 -0.06 -0.12
N ILE A 35 -7.47 -0.73 -1.02
CA ILE A 35 -6.50 -0.11 -1.91
C ILE A 35 -6.84 -0.45 -3.37
N ASP A 36 -6.54 0.48 -4.27
CA ASP A 36 -6.52 0.27 -5.72
C ASP A 36 -5.17 0.69 -6.31
N ASP A 37 -5.04 0.68 -7.64
CA ASP A 37 -3.81 1.04 -8.36
C ASP A 37 -3.35 2.47 -8.10
N ARG A 38 -4.28 3.35 -7.70
CA ARG A 38 -3.98 4.74 -7.34
C ARG A 38 -3.82 4.94 -5.83
N GLY A 39 -4.08 3.96 -4.96
CA GLY A 39 -3.79 4.06 -3.52
C GLY A 39 -4.96 3.75 -2.61
N PHE A 40 -5.00 4.37 -1.42
CA PHE A 40 -6.01 4.07 -0.40
C PHE A 40 -7.38 4.68 -0.80
N VAL A 41 -8.37 3.81 -1.01
CA VAL A 41 -9.74 4.18 -1.41
C VAL A 41 -10.39 5.04 -0.34
N ASP A 42 -11.18 6.03 -0.77
CA ASP A 42 -11.88 7.01 0.09
C ASP A 42 -10.96 7.89 0.96
N THR A 43 -9.67 7.96 0.64
CA THR A 43 -8.71 8.85 1.32
C THR A 43 -7.97 9.73 0.32
N GLN A 44 -7.25 10.73 0.83
CA GLN A 44 -6.39 11.59 0.02
C GLN A 44 -4.99 10.99 -0.23
N ALA A 45 -4.65 9.86 0.41
CA ALA A 45 -3.41 9.10 0.16
C ALA A 45 -3.57 8.25 -1.12
N ARG A 46 -3.84 8.96 -2.22
CA ARG A 46 -4.25 8.40 -3.48
C ARG A 46 -3.78 9.29 -4.62
N CYS A 47 -3.16 8.71 -5.65
CA CYS A 47 -2.64 9.40 -6.81
C CYS A 47 -3.76 9.96 -7.68
N GLU A 48 -3.50 11.14 -8.25
CA GLU A 48 -4.37 11.73 -9.25
C GLU A 48 -4.30 10.92 -10.54
N ALA A 49 -5.45 10.70 -11.19
CA ALA A 49 -5.44 10.01 -12.48
C ALA A 49 -4.65 10.82 -13.52
N PRO A 50 -3.87 10.17 -14.40
CA PRO A 50 -3.76 8.72 -14.61
C PRO A 50 -2.61 8.05 -13.84
N ALA A 51 -1.99 8.71 -12.87
CA ALA A 51 -0.84 8.19 -12.15
C ALA A 51 -1.22 6.99 -11.26
N ALA A 52 -0.33 6.00 -11.22
CA ALA A 52 -0.42 4.84 -10.34
C ALA A 52 0.56 4.97 -9.17
N THR A 53 0.27 4.25 -8.10
CA THR A 53 1.17 4.10 -6.96
C THR A 53 2.32 3.17 -7.30
N VAL A 54 3.51 3.49 -6.77
CA VAL A 54 4.69 2.61 -6.83
C VAL A 54 5.03 2.04 -5.46
N ALA A 55 4.55 2.68 -4.39
CA ALA A 55 4.59 2.16 -3.05
C ALA A 55 3.45 2.75 -2.21
N LEU A 56 2.92 1.95 -1.30
CA LEU A 56 1.91 2.31 -0.33
C LEU A 56 2.40 1.88 1.04
N GLY A 57 2.16 2.71 2.05
CA GLY A 57 2.40 2.31 3.42
C GLY A 57 1.38 2.91 4.38
N ARG A 58 1.17 2.18 5.47
CA ARG A 58 0.27 2.55 6.54
C ARG A 58 0.98 2.35 7.87
N THR A 59 0.94 3.36 8.71
CA THR A 59 1.36 3.30 10.12
C THR A 59 0.13 3.21 11.02
N GLU A 60 0.29 3.39 12.33
CA GLU A 60 -0.85 3.52 13.24
C GLU A 60 -1.62 4.85 13.05
N SER A 61 -0.98 5.90 12.52
CA SER A 61 -1.60 7.23 12.44
C SER A 61 -1.51 7.92 11.07
N ALA A 62 -0.87 7.29 10.09
CA ALA A 62 -0.66 7.86 8.76
C ALA A 62 -0.84 6.84 7.63
N LEU A 63 -1.29 7.37 6.49
CA LEU A 63 -1.31 6.68 5.20
C LEU A 63 -0.37 7.41 4.24
N VAL A 64 0.41 6.67 3.46
CA VAL A 64 1.34 7.23 2.48
C VAL A 64 1.18 6.52 1.14
N ALA A 65 0.95 7.30 0.09
CA ALA A 65 1.04 6.86 -1.29
C ALA A 65 2.22 7.55 -1.99
N ILE A 66 3.08 6.76 -2.63
CA ILE A 66 4.12 7.26 -3.51
C ILE A 66 3.62 7.10 -4.95
N CYS A 67 3.39 8.22 -5.61
CA CYS A 67 2.82 8.29 -6.96
C CYS A 67 3.91 8.40 -8.00
N LYS A 68 3.77 7.69 -9.13
CA LYS A 68 4.66 7.86 -10.28
C LYS A 68 4.28 9.12 -11.04
N GLU A 69 5.23 10.02 -11.21
CA GLU A 69 5.06 11.24 -12.00
C GLU A 69 6.01 11.26 -13.20
N SER A 70 5.68 12.09 -14.20
CA SER A 70 6.45 12.23 -15.45
C SER A 70 7.95 12.50 -15.23
N GLY A 71 8.30 13.20 -14.15
CA GLY A 71 9.67 13.59 -13.81
C GLY A 71 10.19 13.01 -12.49
N GLY A 72 9.52 12.03 -11.89
CA GLY A 72 9.94 11.49 -10.60
C GLY A 72 8.81 10.82 -9.84
N TYR A 73 8.65 11.20 -8.58
CA TYR A 73 7.64 10.69 -7.69
C TYR A 73 6.98 11.84 -6.91
N GLU A 74 5.72 11.67 -6.54
CA GLU A 74 5.03 12.50 -5.57
C GLU A 74 4.80 11.69 -4.29
N TYR A 75 5.08 12.30 -3.14
CA TYR A 75 4.67 11.83 -1.84
C TYR A 75 3.29 12.41 -1.52
N ARG A 76 2.34 11.55 -1.14
CA ARG A 76 1.05 11.94 -0.59
C ARG A 76 0.87 11.27 0.76
N GLY A 77 1.09 12.03 1.83
CA GLY A 77 0.89 11.58 3.20
C GLY A 77 -0.40 12.13 3.78
N VAL A 78 -1.22 11.28 4.39
CA VAL A 78 -2.43 11.68 5.10
C VAL A 78 -2.29 11.30 6.56
N ARG A 79 -2.51 12.28 7.44
CA ARG A 79 -2.66 12.03 8.86
C ARG A 79 -4.08 11.60 9.16
N MET A 80 -4.26 10.38 9.68
CA MET A 80 -5.57 9.75 9.83
C MET A 80 -6.46 10.42 10.90
N ARG A 81 -5.86 11.15 11.85
CA ARG A 81 -6.62 11.81 12.92
C ARG A 81 -7.55 12.92 12.43
N ASP A 82 -7.15 13.62 11.37
CA ASP A 82 -7.81 14.83 10.89
C ASP A 82 -7.81 14.95 9.36
N ASP A 83 -7.50 13.87 8.65
CA ASP A 83 -7.40 13.77 7.19
C ASP A 83 -6.51 14.85 6.54
N ALA A 84 -5.54 15.35 7.30
CA ALA A 84 -4.63 16.37 6.80
C ALA A 84 -3.69 15.77 5.74
N LEU A 85 -3.81 16.28 4.51
CA LEU A 85 -2.98 15.90 3.37
C LEU A 85 -1.71 16.74 3.31
N LEU A 86 -0.57 16.07 3.12
CA LEU A 86 0.69 16.66 2.69
C LEU A 86 1.05 16.07 1.32
N THR A 87 1.24 16.95 0.34
CA THR A 87 1.83 16.60 -0.96
C THR A 87 3.20 17.24 -1.12
N ALA A 88 4.16 16.48 -1.62
CA ALA A 88 5.52 16.96 -1.86
C ALA A 88 6.20 16.14 -2.95
N LYS A 89 7.20 16.74 -3.61
CA LYS A 89 8.06 15.98 -4.52
C LYS A 89 8.83 14.93 -3.72
N ALA A 90 8.84 13.70 -4.23
CA ALA A 90 9.57 12.59 -3.65
C ALA A 90 10.78 12.18 -4.50
N THR A 91 11.85 11.81 -3.81
CA THR A 91 13.07 11.27 -4.41
C THR A 91 13.27 9.85 -3.92
N LYS A 92 13.41 8.88 -4.85
CA LYS A 92 13.81 7.51 -4.50
C LYS A 92 15.29 7.51 -4.14
N THR A 93 15.62 7.17 -2.90
CA THR A 93 17.00 7.17 -2.37
C THR A 93 17.54 5.76 -2.16
N GLY A 94 16.68 4.75 -2.21
CA GLY A 94 17.03 3.34 -2.13
C GLY A 94 15.84 2.48 -2.57
N ASP A 95 16.00 1.16 -2.58
CA ASP A 95 14.89 0.26 -2.90
C ASP A 95 13.81 0.30 -1.83
N GLY A 96 12.60 0.65 -2.26
CA GLY A 96 11.48 0.93 -1.37
C GLY A 96 11.65 2.16 -0.47
N VAL A 97 12.71 2.97 -0.64
CA VAL A 97 12.99 4.15 0.19
C VAL A 97 12.80 5.44 -0.60
N PHE A 98 11.96 6.31 -0.07
CA PHE A 98 11.64 7.60 -0.66
C PHE A 98 11.78 8.71 0.38
N THR A 99 12.27 9.86 -0.07
CA THR A 99 12.38 11.07 0.77
C THR A 99 11.55 12.20 0.16
N ALA A 100 10.85 12.95 1.00
CA ALA A 100 10.12 14.15 0.61
C ALA A 100 10.41 15.27 1.62
N GLU A 101 10.53 16.50 1.14
CA GLU A 101 10.77 17.67 1.99
C GLU A 101 9.54 18.57 2.00
N ASN A 102 9.17 19.05 3.19
CA ASN A 102 8.11 20.01 3.38
C ASN A 102 8.37 20.82 4.67
N ASP A 103 8.33 22.15 4.57
CA ASP A 103 8.50 23.08 5.69
C ASP A 103 9.71 22.79 6.60
N GLY A 104 10.84 22.39 6.00
CA GLY A 104 12.09 22.10 6.71
C GLY A 104 12.14 20.72 7.39
N ALA A 105 11.08 19.92 7.26
CA ALA A 105 11.06 18.52 7.66
C ALA A 105 11.34 17.58 6.47
N THR A 106 12.07 16.50 6.71
CA THR A 106 12.28 15.43 5.73
C THR A 106 11.49 14.19 6.17
N TYR A 107 10.62 13.72 5.29
CA TYR A 107 9.83 12.51 5.46
C TYR A 107 10.55 11.38 4.73
N THR A 108 11.05 10.40 5.47
CA THR A 108 11.66 9.18 4.94
C THR A 108 10.66 8.04 5.05
N PHE A 109 10.16 7.62 3.89
CA PHE A 109 9.23 6.52 3.75
C PHE A 109 9.99 5.25 3.36
N SER A 110 9.72 4.14 4.05
CA SER A 110 10.31 2.83 3.79
C SER A 110 9.38 1.69 4.18
N ALA A 111 9.71 0.46 3.79
CA ALA A 111 8.99 -0.74 4.25
C ALA A 111 9.04 -0.96 5.77
N LYS A 112 9.99 -0.33 6.47
CA LYS A 112 10.18 -0.50 7.92
C LYS A 112 9.40 0.54 8.73
N GLU A 113 9.48 1.80 8.32
CA GLU A 113 8.95 2.93 9.09
C GLU A 113 8.73 4.16 8.21
N LEU A 114 7.90 5.07 8.71
CA LEU A 114 7.82 6.46 8.30
C LEU A 114 8.58 7.30 9.34
N ALA A 115 9.73 7.83 8.96
CA ALA A 115 10.54 8.70 9.83
C ALA A 115 10.43 10.15 9.38
N VAL A 116 10.30 11.07 10.32
CA VAL A 116 10.32 12.52 10.09
C VAL A 116 11.52 13.10 10.81
N SER A 117 12.38 13.81 10.07
CA SER A 117 13.55 14.49 10.61
C SER A 117 13.47 16.00 10.42
N SER A 118 14.13 16.73 11.33
CA SER A 118 14.43 18.15 11.21
C SER A 118 15.94 18.30 11.18
N GLY A 119 16.51 18.61 10.01
CA GLY A 119 17.94 18.46 9.78
C GLY A 119 18.38 17.00 9.98
N GLU A 120 19.44 16.78 10.75
CA GLU A 120 20.01 15.44 11.01
C GLU A 120 19.30 14.65 12.12
N ARG A 121 18.33 15.26 12.82
CA ARG A 121 17.64 14.64 13.95
C ARG A 121 16.29 14.09 13.55
N VAL A 122 16.07 12.79 13.77
CA VAL A 122 14.73 12.19 13.73
C VAL A 122 13.90 12.73 14.91
N VAL A 123 12.79 13.38 14.59
CA VAL A 123 11.87 14.00 15.57
C VAL A 123 10.63 13.15 15.82
N HIS A 124 10.28 12.30 14.86
CA HIS A 124 9.15 11.39 14.93
C HIS A 124 9.44 10.15 14.07
N SER A 125 9.06 8.97 14.54
CA SER A 125 9.11 7.76 13.71
C SER A 125 7.96 6.85 14.07
N GLU A 126 7.33 6.29 13.04
CA GLU A 126 6.24 5.34 13.17
C GLU A 126 6.56 4.05 12.41
N PRO A 127 6.47 2.88 13.08
CA PRO A 127 6.60 1.59 12.40
C PRO A 127 5.58 1.43 11.28
N MET A 128 6.01 0.80 10.19
CA MET A 128 5.12 0.46 9.09
C MET A 128 4.30 -0.78 9.47
N VAL A 129 2.98 -0.62 9.56
CA VAL A 129 2.04 -1.71 9.88
C VAL A 129 1.66 -2.48 8.63
N ALA A 130 1.57 -1.80 7.48
CA ALA A 130 1.39 -2.44 6.19
C ALA A 130 2.20 -1.70 5.12
N TYR A 131 2.78 -2.47 4.20
CA TYR A 131 3.56 -1.96 3.08
C TYR A 131 3.24 -2.75 1.82
N VAL A 132 3.04 -2.05 0.71
CA VAL A 132 2.75 -2.65 -0.60
C VAL A 132 3.59 -1.94 -1.66
N GLU A 133 4.38 -2.71 -2.40
CA GLU A 133 4.96 -2.29 -3.67
C GLU A 133 4.19 -3.01 -4.79
N PRO A 134 3.34 -2.31 -5.56
CA PRO A 134 2.67 -2.89 -6.70
C PRO A 134 3.71 -3.45 -7.68
N ARG A 135 3.67 -4.76 -7.92
CA ARG A 135 4.50 -5.36 -8.96
C ARG A 135 3.95 -4.94 -10.32
N PRO A 136 4.80 -4.46 -11.25
CA PRO A 136 4.40 -4.38 -12.64
C PRO A 136 3.91 -5.76 -13.08
N ALA A 137 2.80 -5.81 -13.81
CA ALA A 137 2.37 -7.05 -14.44
C ALA A 137 3.53 -7.58 -15.30
N ALA A 138 3.96 -8.82 -15.05
CA ALA A 138 4.93 -9.45 -15.92
C ALA A 138 4.26 -9.62 -17.28
N ASN A 139 4.74 -8.88 -18.28
CA ASN A 139 4.33 -9.09 -19.66
C ASN A 139 4.85 -10.48 -20.07
N GLY A 140 3.95 -11.46 -20.14
CA GLY A 140 4.21 -12.77 -20.74
C GLY A 140 4.24 -12.69 -22.26
#